data_AF-A0A2V5RZ78-F1
#
_entry.id   AF-A0A2V5RZ78-F1
#
_cell.length_a   1.000
_cell.length_b   1.000
_cell.length_c   1.000
_cell.angle_alpha   90.00
_cell.angle_beta   90.00
_cell.angle_gamma   90.00
#
_symmetry.space_group_name_H-M   'P 1'
#
loop_
_entity.id
_entity.type
_entity.pdbx_description
1 polymer ?
#
loop_
_entity_poly.entity_id
_entity_poly.type
_entity_poly.pdbx_seq_one_letter_code
_entity_poly.pdbx_strand_id
1 'polypeptide(L)' 'MHLIQFREIMRDAEVAYAIHPIVRKYLLTVEDTTKALIACSAPRAANVTKITSALDYDRG' A
#
# COMPACT_ATOMS: atom_id res chain seq x y z
N MET A 1 -7.90 20.83 4.65
CA MET A 1 -6.95 19.71 4.82
C MET A 1 -5.54 20.29 4.75
N HIS A 2 -4.70 20.14 5.77
CA HIS A 2 -3.38 20.80 5.78
C HIS A 2 -2.45 20.19 4.71
N LEU A 3 -1.65 21.03 4.03
CA LEU A 3 -0.68 20.62 3.00
C LEU A 3 0.24 19.46 3.44
N ILE A 4 0.57 19.39 4.74
CA ILE A 4 1.37 18.32 5.33
C ILE A 4 0.66 16.96 5.20
N GLN A 5 -0.61 16.89 5.56
CA GLN A 5 -1.41 15.66 5.47
C GLN A 5 -1.57 15.19 4.02
N PHE A 6 -1.75 16.13 3.09
CA PHE A 6 -1.87 15.79 1.67
C PHE A 6 -0.57 15.22 1.10
N ARG A 7 0.59 15.81 1.46
CA ARG A 7 1.90 15.31 1.02
C ARG A 7 2.19 13.90 1.56
N GLU A 8 1.81 13.62 2.80
CA GLU A 8 1.97 12.28 3.37
C GLU A 8 1.06 11.26 2.67
N ILE A 9 -0.19 11.63 2.36
CA ILE A 9 -1.13 10.76 1.62
C ILE A 9 -0.58 10.45 0.21
N MET A 10 -0.06 11.45 -0.50
CA MET A 10 0.56 11.25 -1.81
C MET A 10 1.76 10.30 -1.72
N ARG A 11 2.62 10.47 -0.72
CA ARG A 11 3.77 9.59 -0.49
C ARG A 11 3.34 8.15 -0.19
N ASP A 12 2.31 7.97 0.63
CA ASP A 12 1.79 6.63 0.95
C ASP A 12 1.21 5.94 -0.29
N ALA A 13 0.51 6.70 -1.14
CA ALA A 13 -0.06 6.21 -2.39
C ALA A 13 1.03 5.82 -3.41
N GLU A 14 2.08 6.63 -3.53
CA GLU A 14 3.25 6.31 -4.35
C GLU A 14 3.94 5.02 -3.90
N VAL A 15 4.15 4.86 -2.59
CA VAL A 15 4.75 3.63 -2.03
C VAL A 15 3.85 2.43 -2.31
N ALA A 16 2.55 2.52 -2.04
CA ALA A 16 1.60 1.44 -2.30
C ALA A 16 1.59 1.04 -3.79
N TYR A 17 1.58 2.02 -4.69
CA TYR A 17 1.64 1.79 -6.13
C TYR A 17 2.95 1.13 -6.57
N ALA A 18 4.09 1.58 -6.03
CA ALA A 18 5.41 1.03 -6.37
C ALA A 18 5.57 -0.44 -5.96
N ILE A 19 4.98 -0.85 -4.83
CA ILE A 19 5.07 -2.24 -4.36
C ILE A 19 4.00 -3.15 -4.93
N HIS A 20 2.90 -2.61 -5.47
CA HIS A 20 1.76 -3.39 -5.98
C HIS A 20 2.17 -4.48 -6.99
N PRO A 21 3.06 -4.22 -7.98
CA PRO A 21 3.53 -5.26 -8.90
C PRO A 21 4.29 -6.41 -8.19
N ILE A 22 5.03 -6.10 -7.12
CA ILE A 22 5.78 -7.09 -6.32
C ILE A 22 4.79 -7.95 -5.54
N VAL A 23 3.83 -7.32 -4.85
CA VAL A 23 2.75 -8.03 -4.12
C VAL A 23 2.02 -8.99 -5.05
N ARG A 24 1.66 -8.55 -6.25
CA ARG A 24 0.98 -9.38 -7.25
C ARG A 24 1.87 -10.50 -7.78
N LYS A 25 3.13 -10.22 -8.11
CA LYS A 25 4.07 -11.21 -8.66
C LYS A 25 4.38 -12.33 -7.67
N TYR A 26 4.49 -12.01 -6.39
CA TYR A 26 4.83 -12.97 -5.33
C TYR A 26 3.61 -13.49 -4.58
N LEU A 27 2.39 -13.12 -5.00
CA LEU A 27 1.13 -13.48 -4.34
C LEU A 27 1.17 -13.20 -2.82
N LEU A 28 1.79 -12.07 -2.44
CA LEU A 28 1.95 -11.73 -1.03
C LEU A 28 0.57 -11.50 -0.42
N THR A 29 0.36 -12.09 0.75
CA THR A 29 -0.87 -11.85 1.50
C THR A 29 -0.90 -10.41 2.00
N VAL A 30 -2.09 -9.92 2.36
CA VAL A 30 -2.24 -8.62 3.02
C VAL A 30 -1.40 -8.56 4.30
N GLU A 31 -1.29 -9.67 5.02
CA GLU A 31 -0.53 -9.75 6.27
C GLU A 31 0.98 -9.63 6.02
N ASP A 32 1.53 -10.37 5.05
CA ASP A 32 2.95 -10.33 4.71
C ASP A 32 3.35 -8.95 4.16
N THR A 33 2.50 -8.39 3.30
CA THR A 33 2.69 -7.05 2.73
C THR A 33 2.68 -5.97 3.82
N THR A 34 1.76 -6.09 4.79
CA THR A 34 1.69 -5.17 5.93
C THR A 34 2.94 -5.26 6.81
N LYS A 35 3.40 -6.48 7.13
CA LYS A 35 4.63 -6.70 7.90
C LYS A 35 5.85 -6.10 7.20
N ALA A 36 5.98 -6.31 5.89
CA ALA A 36 7.08 -5.76 5.09
C ALA A 36 7.07 -4.22 5.10
N LEU A 37 5.91 -3.60 4.91
CA LEU A 37 5.78 -2.14 4.93
C LEU A 37 6.06 -1.52 6.30
N ILE A 38 5.65 -2.18 7.38
CA ILE A 38 5.99 -1.76 8.75
C ILE A 38 7.51 -1.85 8.95
N ALA A 39 8.16 -2.95 8.53
CA ALA A 39 9.60 -3.11 8.62
C ALA A 39 10.37 -2.05 7.81
N CYS A 40 9.80 -1.59 6.69
CA CYS A 40 10.33 -0.49 5.87
C CYS A 40 9.95 0.91 6.35
N SER A 41 9.41 1.07 7.57
CA SER A 41 8.96 2.36 8.13
C SER A 41 7.86 3.08 7.33
N ALA A 42 7.03 2.33 6.60
CA ALA A 42 5.91 2.84 5.82
C ALA A 42 4.54 2.24 6.26
N PRO A 43 4.17 2.32 7.55
CA PRO A 43 2.96 1.67 8.06
C PRO A 43 1.66 2.19 7.43
N ARG A 44 1.60 3.46 7.04
CA ARG A 44 0.41 4.06 6.41
C ARG A 44 0.19 3.57 4.97
N ALA A 45 1.27 3.27 4.23
CA ALA A 45 1.18 2.67 2.92
C ALA A 45 0.56 1.26 2.95
N ALA A 46 0.61 0.56 4.10
CA ALA A 46 -0.06 -0.74 4.25
C ALA A 46 -1.58 -0.62 4.15
N ASN A 47 -2.16 0.46 4.72
CA ASN A 47 -3.59 0.71 4.62
C ASN A 47 -4.01 1.00 3.18
N VAL A 48 -3.21 1.80 2.45
CA VAL A 48 -3.48 2.10 1.02
C VAL A 48 -3.34 0.85 0.16
N THR A 49 -2.29 0.06 0.36
CA THR A 49 -2.07 -1.19 -0.37
C THR A 49 -3.21 -2.17 -0.16
N LYS A 50 -3.72 -2.29 1.07
CA LYS A 50 -4.87 -3.14 1.39
C LYS A 50 -6.14 -2.70 0.65
N ILE A 51 -6.38 -1.40 0.53
CA ILE A 51 -7.50 -0.85 -0.26
C ILE A 51 -7.31 -1.17 -1.75
N THR A 52 -6.11 -0.92 -2.30
CA THR A 52 -5.82 -1.19 -3.72
C THR A 52 -6.02 -2.67 -4.05
N SER A 53 -5.45 -3.58 -3.25
CA SER A 53 -5.60 -5.02 -3.46
C SER A 53 -7.06 -5.49 -3.35
N ALA A 54 -7.87 -4.87 -2.47
CA ALA A 54 -9.30 -5.18 -2.37
C ALA A 54 -10.09 -4.72 -3.61
N LEU A 55 -9.77 -3.53 -4.14
CA LEU A 55 -10.40 -3.00 -5.36
C LEU A 55 -10.05 -3.81 -6.61
N ASP A 56 -8.85 -4.39 -6.66
CA ASP A 56 -8.45 -5.26 -7.77
C ASP A 56 -9.15 -6.63 -7.73
N TYR A 57 -9.56 -7.09 -6.55
CA TYR A 57 -10.32 -8.34 -6.40
C TYR A 57 -11.79 -8.18 -6.82
N ASP A 58 -12.38 -6.99 -6.62
CA ASP A 58 -13.79 -6.68 -6.93
C ASP A 58 -14.01 -6.35 -8.42
N ARG A 59 -12.93 -6.15 -9.18
CA ARG A 59 -12.97 -5.84 -10.62
C ARG A 59 -12.80 -7.08 -11.52
N GLY A 60 -12.82 -8.29 -10.92
CA GLY A 60 -12.69 -9.59 -11.58
C GLY A 60 -14.01 -10.31 -11.74
#